data_AF-A0A7K3MYA3-F1
#
_entry.id   AF-A0A7K3MYA3-F1
#
_cell.length_a   1.000
_cell.length_b   1.000
_cell.length_c   1.000
_cell.angle_alpha   90.00
_cell.angle_beta   90.00
_cell.angle_gamma   90.00
#
_symmetry.space_group_name_H-M   'P 1'
#
loop_
_entity.id
_entity.type
_entity.pdbx_description
1 polymer ?
#
loop_
_entity_poly.entity_id
_entity_poly.type
_entity_poly.pdbx_seq_one_letter_code
_entity_poly.pdbx_strand_id
1 'polypeptide(L)' 'MSVLSGKKIVLGISGGIAAYKTATLVRLFIKAGAHVQVIMTPASK' A
#
# COMPACT_ATOMS: atom_id res chain seq x y z
N MET A 1 17.01 11.11 3.39
CA MET A 1 15.54 11.07 3.27
C MET A 1 15.15 10.03 2.22
N SER A 2 14.09 9.27 2.45
CA SER A 2 13.54 8.33 1.46
C SER A 2 13.00 9.08 0.24
N VAL A 3 13.18 8.52 -0.97
CA VAL A 3 12.58 9.03 -2.22
C VAL A 3 11.05 9.09 -2.20
N LEU A 4 10.42 8.38 -1.26
CA LEU A 4 8.97 8.29 -1.10
C LEU A 4 8.40 9.35 -0.14
N SER A 5 9.25 10.12 0.55
CA SER A 5 8.81 11.14 1.51
C SER A 5 7.97 12.22 0.82
N GLY A 6 6.78 12.49 1.35
CA GLY A 6 5.81 13.47 0.82
C GLY A 6 5.09 13.03 -0.47
N LYS A 7 5.35 11.82 -0.98
CA LYS A 7 4.66 11.31 -2.17
C LYS A 7 3.26 10.82 -1.83
N LYS A 8 2.33 10.99 -2.78
CA LYS A 8 0.99 10.43 -2.74
C LYS A 8 0.96 9.17 -3.60
N ILE A 9 0.65 8.02 -3.01
CA ILE A 9 0.67 6.71 -3.65
C ILE A 9 -0.73 6.11 -3.59
N VAL A 10 -1.25 5.68 -4.73
CA VAL A 10 -2.45 4.84 -4.80
C VAL A 10 -2.00 3.39 -4.90
N LEU A 11 -2.45 2.55 -3.97
CA LEU A 11 -2.15 1.11 -3.94
C LEU A 11 -3.40 0.31 -4.26
N GLY A 12 -3.44 -0.28 -5.45
CA GLY A 12 -4.47 -1.22 -5.88
C GLY A 12 -4.15 -2.65 -5.45
N ILE A 13 -5.11 -3.34 -4.84
CA ILE A 13 -4.97 -4.74 -4.41
C ILE A 13 -6.04 -5.58 -5.12
N SER A 14 -5.62 -6.65 -5.78
CA SER A 14 -6.48 -7.64 -6.44
C SER A 14 -6.45 -8.99 -5.72
N GLY A 15 -7.37 -9.89 -6.08
CA GLY A 15 -7.46 -11.23 -5.49
C GLY A 15 -6.21 -12.07 -5.75
N GLY A 16 -5.60 -12.58 -4.68
CA GLY A 16 -4.42 -13.44 -4.74
C GLY A 16 -3.80 -13.68 -3.36
N ILE A 17 -2.98 -14.73 -3.23
CA ILE A 17 -2.36 -15.10 -1.95
C ILE A 17 -1.47 -14.00 -1.37
N ALA A 18 -0.99 -13.04 -2.16
CA ALA A 18 -0.16 -11.94 -1.65
C ALA A 18 -0.98 -10.84 -0.93
N ALA A 19 -2.31 -10.81 -1.09
CA ALA A 19 -3.16 -9.73 -0.56
C ALA A 19 -3.02 -9.56 0.96
N TYR A 20 -2.86 -10.64 1.74
CA TYR A 20 -2.71 -10.54 3.19
C TYR A 20 -1.45 -9.80 3.64
N LYS A 21 -0.39 -9.77 2.81
CA LYS A 21 0.88 -9.08 3.14
C LYS A 21 0.85 -7.59 2.82
N THR A 22 -0.16 -7.13 2.09
CA THR A 22 -0.24 -5.74 1.63
C THR A 22 -0.32 -4.74 2.79
N ALA A 23 -0.91 -5.13 3.92
CA ALA A 23 -0.93 -4.30 5.14
C ALA A 23 0.49 -3.96 5.63
N THR A 24 1.42 -4.92 5.56
CA THR A 24 2.83 -4.70 5.90
C THR A 24 3.48 -3.74 4.90
N LEU A 25 3.19 -3.89 3.61
CA LEU A 25 3.70 -3.00 2.56
C LEU A 25 3.23 -1.55 2.75
N VAL A 26 1.94 -1.34 3.04
CA VAL A 26 1.37 -0.02 3.35
C VAL A 26 2.09 0.61 4.54
N ARG A 27 2.32 -0.16 5.61
CA ARG A 27 3.06 0.31 6.80
C ARG A 27 4.47 0.78 6.44
N LEU A 28 5.18 0.07 5.55
CA LEU A 28 6.52 0.45 5.12
C LEU A 28 6.51 1.75 4.31
N PHE A 29 5.55 1.95 3.41
CA PHE A 29 5.40 3.21 2.68
C PHE A 29 5.11 4.40 3.60
N ILE A 30 4.24 4.23 4.59
CA ILE A 30 3.96 5.27 5.59
C ILE A 30 5.21 5.61 6.40
N LYS A 31 5.95 4.59 6.86
CA LYS A 31 7.25 4.80 7.55
C LYS A 31 8.29 5.50 6.68
N ALA A 32 8.22 5.29 5.36
CA ALA A 32 9.06 5.96 4.39
C ALA A 32 8.62 7.41 4.08
N GLY A 33 7.57 7.91 4.74
CA GLY A 33 7.06 9.27 4.63
C GLY A 33 6.02 9.48 3.53
N ALA A 34 5.47 8.41 2.94
CA ALA A 34 4.46 8.52 1.89
C ALA A 34 3.03 8.60 2.45
N HIS A 35 2.16 9.29 1.72
CA HIS A 35 0.71 9.24 1.90
C HIS A 35 0.14 8.14 1.00
N VAL A 36 -0.47 7.11 1.58
CA VAL A 36 -0.96 5.95 0.84
C VAL A 36 -2.48 5.90 0.88
N GLN A 37 -3.11 5.75 -0.28
CA GLN A 37 -4.53 5.46 -0.43
C GLN A 37 -4.70 4.07 -1.03
N VAL A 38 -5.46 3.21 -0.35
CA VAL A 38 -5.65 1.81 -0.75
C VAL A 38 -6.99 1.63 -1.44
N ILE A 39 -7.00 0.88 -2.54
CA ILE A 39 -8.22 0.46 -3.25
C ILE A 39 -8.14 -1.05 -3.42
N MET A 40 -9.20 -1.76 -3.04
CA MET A 40 -9.23 -3.22 -3.04
C MET A 40 -10.38 -3.73 -3.91
N THR A 41 -10.13 -4.79 -4.67
CA THR A 41 -11.21 -5.55 -5.31
C THR A 41 -11.99 -6.36 -4.27
N PRO A 42 -13.26 -6.74 -4.53
CA PRO A 42 -14.02 -7.60 -3.64
C PRO A 42 -13.32 -8.93 -3.32
N ALA A 43 -12.62 -9.51 -4.30
CA ALA A 43 -11.88 -10.76 -4.14
C ALA A 43 -10.61 -10.66 -3.26
N SER A 44 -10.27 -9.46 -2.79
CA SER A 44 -9.08 -9.19 -1.98
C SER A 44 -9.37 -8.56 -0.62
N LYS A 45 -10.64 -8.30 -0.33
CA LYS A 45 -11.11 -7.70 0.91
C LYS A 45 -11.04 -8.69 2.06
#